data_AF-A0A8T5MY86-F1
#
_entry.id   AF-A0A8T5MY86-F1
#
_cell.length_a   1.000
_cell.length_b   1.000
_cell.length_c   1.000
_cell.angle_alpha   90.00
_cell.angle_beta   90.00
_cell.angle_gamma   90.00
#
_symmetry.space_group_name_H-M   'P 1'
#
loop_
_entity.id
_entity.type
_entity.pdbx_description
1 polymer ?
#
loop_
_entity_poly.entity_id
_entity_poly.type
_entity_poly.pdbx_seq_one_letter_code
_entity_poly.pdbx_strand_id
1 'polypeptide(L)'
;NYRRIRNVVEEIDNVNISDEIKKSDIVVDSMLGVGISGKIKQPYLKCINLINKSRKTVVSVDVPTGFGTKNHVKPKITVTFHDVKEGMNGKNSGKIIIKKIGIPEDAERYTGPGEMVYYPKPKKDSHKGENGVVLIIGGGPYSGAPALSGLAAYRTGADLVHIATPKKTYPIIASYSPNFIVHPLSKDVLVEEDVKQLLRLSSKADSVIVGPGLGNAEETKKAVKMFVKKCVKPLVVDASGFDALTIEDIKNKNGVVTPHRNEFKRLTGTGLSNNPENNIKVVKSWARKTRMTILLKGNPDIISNGEKTKLNRTGNPGMSVGGTGDVLSGIVGGLLAKNVFSFNAARMAAFINGYAGDLAFEEKSYSIMATDVIEKIPDVLKRFL
;
A
#
# COMPACT_ATOMS: atom_id res chain seq x y z
N ASN A 1 9.39 28.14 17.39
CA ASN A 1 8.39 29.19 17.06
C ASN A 1 8.28 30.26 18.12
N TYR A 2 8.04 29.94 19.40
CA TYR A 2 7.97 30.94 20.48
C TYR A 2 9.16 31.94 20.50
N ARG A 3 10.39 31.43 20.44
CA ARG A 3 11.61 32.26 20.33
C ARG A 3 11.62 33.27 19.17
N ARG A 4 10.90 32.99 18.07
CA ARG A 4 10.81 33.87 16.89
C ARG A 4 9.77 34.97 17.06
N ILE A 5 8.79 34.78 17.93
CA ILE A 5 7.70 35.74 18.17
C ILE A 5 7.84 36.47 19.51
N ARG A 6 8.78 36.08 20.38
CA ARG A 6 8.95 36.62 21.76
C ARG A 6 8.99 38.15 21.89
N ASN A 7 9.30 38.88 20.82
CA ASN A 7 9.35 40.35 20.83
C ASN A 7 7.99 41.01 20.54
N VAL A 8 6.98 40.22 20.13
CA VAL A 8 5.62 40.66 19.80
C VAL A 8 4.55 39.87 20.58
N VAL A 9 4.97 39.07 21.57
CA VAL A 9 4.08 38.40 22.51
C VAL A 9 4.55 38.68 23.92
N GLU A 10 3.59 39.01 24.78
CA GLU A 10 3.78 39.10 26.21
C GLU A 10 3.48 37.73 26.84
N GLU A 11 4.40 37.23 27.66
CA GLU A 11 4.18 36.03 28.46
C GLU A 11 3.48 36.45 29.74
N ILE A 12 2.26 35.97 29.94
CA ILE A 12 1.50 36.27 31.15
C ILE A 12 1.47 35.01 32.02
N ASP A 13 2.06 35.09 33.20
CA ASP A 13 2.01 34.05 34.21
C ASP A 13 0.74 34.18 35.08
N ASN A 14 0.26 33.05 35.63
CA ASN A 14 -0.91 33.02 36.53
C ASN A 14 -2.21 33.63 35.97
N VAL A 15 -2.46 33.42 34.69
CA VAL A 15 -3.64 33.96 34.00
C VAL A 15 -4.92 33.23 34.40
N ASN A 16 -5.94 33.99 34.80
CA ASN A 16 -7.31 33.48 34.78
C ASN A 16 -7.80 33.41 33.32
N ILE A 17 -7.59 32.26 32.68
CA ILE A 17 -7.95 31.99 31.28
C ILE A 17 -9.41 32.40 30.98
N SER A 18 -10.33 32.26 31.96
CA SER A 18 -11.72 32.65 31.75
C SER A 18 -11.90 34.14 31.51
N ASP A 19 -11.11 34.99 32.16
CA ASP A 19 -11.25 36.44 32.06
C ASP A 19 -10.58 36.97 30.79
N GLU A 20 -9.44 36.42 30.41
CA GLU A 20 -8.80 36.77 29.14
C GLU A 20 -9.64 36.36 27.93
N ILE A 21 -10.28 35.18 27.99
CA ILE A 21 -11.25 34.79 26.94
C ILE A 21 -12.42 35.79 26.86
N LYS A 22 -12.92 36.31 27.99
CA LYS A 22 -14.01 37.31 27.97
C LYS A 22 -13.58 38.62 27.32
N LYS A 23 -12.35 39.09 27.61
CA LYS A 23 -11.77 40.32 27.06
C LYS A 23 -11.39 40.20 25.58
N SER A 24 -11.16 38.98 25.08
CA SER A 24 -10.75 38.72 23.71
C SER A 24 -11.93 38.76 22.72
N ASP A 25 -11.70 39.25 21.50
CA ASP A 25 -12.68 39.12 20.39
C ASP A 25 -12.57 37.77 19.67
N ILE A 26 -11.35 37.27 19.54
CA ILE A 26 -11.01 36.03 18.83
C ILE A 26 -10.11 35.17 19.73
N VAL A 27 -10.38 33.87 19.75
CA VAL A 27 -9.51 32.87 20.40
C VAL A 27 -8.81 32.05 19.33
N VAL A 28 -7.48 32.00 19.39
CA VAL A 28 -6.66 31.15 18.51
C VAL A 28 -6.27 29.88 19.23
N ASP A 29 -6.87 28.76 18.84
CA ASP A 29 -6.56 27.44 19.34
C ASP A 29 -5.35 26.85 18.60
N SER A 30 -4.21 26.85 19.28
CA SER A 30 -2.95 26.27 18.80
C SER A 30 -2.29 25.37 19.86
N MET A 31 -3.11 24.84 20.78
CA MET A 31 -2.61 24.13 21.97
C MET A 31 -2.07 22.74 21.63
N LEU A 32 -2.82 21.94 20.87
CA LEU A 32 -2.43 20.57 20.51
C LEU A 32 -2.86 20.24 19.07
N GLY A 33 -1.96 19.60 18.31
CA GLY A 33 -2.20 19.18 16.90
C GLY A 33 -2.53 17.70 16.74
N VAL A 34 -2.18 17.13 15.58
CA VAL A 34 -2.45 15.72 15.21
C VAL A 34 -1.71 14.66 16.04
N GLY A 35 -0.68 15.04 16.80
CA GLY A 35 0.16 14.12 17.57
C GLY A 35 -0.44 13.63 18.89
N ILE A 36 -1.66 14.02 19.23
CA ILE A 36 -2.31 13.61 20.49
C ILE A 36 -2.79 12.17 20.36
N SER A 37 -2.51 11.37 21.40
CA SER A 37 -3.12 10.05 21.59
C SER A 37 -3.77 9.95 22.97
N GLY A 38 -4.87 9.20 23.06
CA GLY A 38 -5.58 8.96 24.32
C GLY A 38 -6.47 10.13 24.79
N LYS A 39 -6.77 10.15 26.09
CA LYS A 39 -7.66 11.15 26.70
C LYS A 39 -6.96 12.49 26.87
N ILE A 40 -7.68 13.60 26.63
CA ILE A 40 -7.19 14.95 26.90
C ILE A 40 -6.99 15.15 28.40
N LYS A 41 -5.74 15.49 28.78
CA LYS A 41 -5.34 15.75 30.16
C LYS A 41 -5.54 17.23 30.54
N GLN A 42 -5.50 17.51 31.83
CA GLN A 42 -5.37 18.89 32.31
C GLN A 42 -3.98 19.46 31.95
N PRO A 43 -3.84 20.78 31.73
CA PRO A 43 -4.89 21.81 31.81
C PRO A 43 -5.74 21.96 30.54
N TYR A 44 -5.39 21.27 29.44
CA TYR A 44 -6.05 21.43 28.14
C TYR A 44 -7.56 21.16 28.18
N LEU A 45 -8.00 20.16 28.94
CA LEU A 45 -9.42 19.86 29.09
C LEU A 45 -10.20 21.05 29.68
N LYS A 46 -9.64 21.75 30.67
CA LYS A 46 -10.23 22.98 31.23
C LYS A 46 -10.30 24.07 30.16
N CYS A 47 -9.23 24.27 29.39
CA CYS A 47 -9.20 25.25 28.30
C CYS A 47 -10.28 24.97 27.24
N ILE A 48 -10.38 23.73 26.76
CA ILE A 48 -11.40 23.32 25.78
C ILE A 48 -12.81 23.68 26.27
N ASN A 49 -13.11 23.36 27.53
CA ASN A 49 -14.41 23.63 28.12
C ASN A 49 -14.72 25.13 28.23
N LEU A 50 -13.73 25.94 28.62
CA LEU A 50 -13.88 27.40 28.70
C LEU A 50 -14.07 28.02 27.31
N ILE A 51 -13.23 27.62 26.35
CA ILE A 51 -13.29 28.10 24.95
C ILE A 51 -14.65 27.79 24.33
N ASN A 52 -15.12 26.54 24.45
CA ASN A 52 -16.40 26.12 23.87
C ASN A 52 -17.61 26.80 24.51
N LYS A 53 -17.52 27.21 25.79
CA LYS A 53 -18.59 27.95 26.49
C LYS A 53 -18.56 29.46 26.23
N SER A 54 -17.43 29.99 25.76
CA SER A 54 -17.20 31.44 25.67
C SER A 54 -18.06 32.18 24.65
N ARG A 55 -18.65 31.47 23.68
CA ARG A 55 -19.34 32.03 22.50
C ARG A 55 -18.48 32.97 21.64
N LYS A 56 -17.15 33.02 21.86
CA LYS A 56 -16.23 33.81 21.05
C LYS A 56 -15.98 33.17 19.69
N THR A 57 -15.45 33.95 18.75
CA THR A 57 -14.98 33.38 17.48
C THR A 57 -13.70 32.61 17.73
N VAL A 58 -13.71 31.31 17.45
CA VAL A 58 -12.55 30.44 17.64
C VAL A 58 -11.95 30.06 16.29
N VAL A 59 -10.63 30.21 16.17
CA VAL A 59 -9.83 29.79 15.02
C VAL A 59 -8.84 28.72 15.47
N SER A 60 -8.93 27.51 14.94
CA SER A 60 -7.97 26.44 15.24
C SER A 60 -6.84 26.37 14.21
N VAL A 61 -5.65 26.01 14.68
CA VAL A 61 -4.44 25.84 13.87
C VAL A 61 -4.14 24.36 13.69
N ASP A 62 -3.94 23.94 12.44
CA ASP A 62 -3.78 22.56 11.98
C ASP A 62 -5.03 21.68 12.14
N VAL A 63 -5.41 21.38 13.38
CA VAL A 63 -6.63 20.67 13.78
C VAL A 63 -7.18 21.30 15.06
N PRO A 64 -8.49 21.18 15.34
CA PRO A 64 -9.02 21.58 16.65
C PRO A 64 -8.33 20.80 17.77
N THR A 65 -7.93 21.46 18.84
CA THR A 65 -7.33 20.77 19.99
C THR A 65 -8.30 19.71 20.51
N GLY A 66 -7.81 18.47 20.60
CA GLY A 66 -8.59 17.30 20.99
C GLY A 66 -9.41 16.64 19.87
N PHE A 67 -9.20 17.05 18.61
CA PHE A 67 -9.78 16.44 17.42
C PHE A 67 -9.68 14.90 17.45
N GLY A 68 -10.76 14.22 17.03
CA GLY A 68 -10.88 12.77 17.15
C GLY A 68 -11.33 12.26 18.52
N THR A 69 -11.48 13.15 19.52
CA THR A 69 -11.97 12.78 20.86
C THR A 69 -13.32 13.43 21.19
N LYS A 70 -13.96 12.94 22.27
CA LYS A 70 -15.22 13.52 22.79
C LYS A 70 -15.06 14.98 23.23
N ASN A 71 -13.88 15.36 23.73
CA ASN A 71 -13.59 16.71 24.22
C ASN A 71 -12.65 17.41 23.25
N HIS A 72 -13.21 18.15 22.30
CA HIS A 72 -12.44 18.94 21.34
C HIS A 72 -12.95 20.39 21.28
N VAL A 73 -12.06 21.30 20.89
CA VAL A 73 -12.42 22.68 20.57
C VAL A 73 -13.37 22.69 19.38
N LYS A 74 -14.39 23.55 19.40
CA LYS A 74 -15.37 23.73 18.32
C LYS A 74 -15.12 25.06 17.60
N PRO A 75 -14.22 25.09 16.59
CA PRO A 75 -13.87 26.33 15.92
C PRO A 75 -14.90 26.75 14.87
N LYS A 76 -14.94 28.06 14.58
CA LYS A 76 -15.61 28.60 13.40
C LYS A 76 -14.77 28.36 12.14
N ILE A 77 -13.45 28.42 12.26
CA ILE A 77 -12.48 28.25 11.17
C ILE A 77 -11.33 27.37 11.66
N THR A 78 -10.87 26.45 10.83
CA THR A 78 -9.59 25.75 11.05
C THR A 78 -8.65 26.03 9.89
N VAL A 79 -7.46 26.55 10.18
CA VAL A 79 -6.39 26.72 9.18
C VAL A 79 -5.49 25.50 9.26
N THR A 80 -5.59 24.61 8.28
CA THR A 80 -4.81 23.38 8.22
C THR A 80 -3.65 23.48 7.22
N PHE A 81 -2.58 22.74 7.46
CA PHE A 81 -1.38 22.82 6.63
C PHE A 81 -1.31 21.68 5.61
N HIS A 82 -1.05 22.06 4.36
CA HIS A 82 -0.84 21.21 3.18
C HIS A 82 -2.05 20.39 2.72
N ASP A 83 -2.69 19.65 3.62
CA ASP A 83 -3.85 18.82 3.30
C ASP A 83 -4.86 18.77 4.48
N VAL A 84 -6.09 18.38 4.17
CA VAL A 84 -7.15 18.08 5.13
C VAL A 84 -6.81 16.78 5.84
N LYS A 85 -6.90 16.78 7.18
CA LYS A 85 -6.64 15.58 7.97
C LYS A 85 -7.85 14.65 7.90
N GLU A 86 -7.59 13.35 7.95
CA GLU A 86 -8.64 12.34 7.91
C GLU A 86 -9.69 12.59 9.00
N GLY A 87 -10.97 12.58 8.61
CA GLY A 87 -12.10 12.83 9.50
C GLY A 87 -12.47 14.32 9.71
N MET A 88 -11.66 15.27 9.25
CA MET A 88 -12.01 16.69 9.34
C MET A 88 -13.21 17.01 8.44
N ASN A 89 -14.16 17.78 8.96
CA ASN A 89 -15.33 18.25 8.22
C ASN A 89 -15.90 19.53 8.85
N GLY A 90 -16.91 20.10 8.21
CA GLY A 90 -17.55 21.34 8.67
C GLY A 90 -18.15 21.27 10.08
N LYS A 91 -18.54 20.09 10.57
CA LYS A 91 -19.17 19.92 11.88
C LYS A 91 -18.15 19.93 13.03
N ASN A 92 -16.97 19.33 12.82
CA ASN A 92 -15.95 19.22 13.85
C ASN A 92 -14.84 20.27 13.74
N SER A 93 -14.64 20.86 12.55
CA SER A 93 -13.52 21.76 12.26
C SER A 93 -13.95 23.11 11.70
N GLY A 94 -15.26 23.40 11.61
CA GLY A 94 -15.77 24.63 11.02
C GLY A 94 -15.35 24.78 9.54
N LYS A 95 -15.17 26.02 9.07
CA LYS A 95 -14.64 26.28 7.73
C LYS A 95 -13.16 25.90 7.67
N ILE A 96 -12.81 24.90 6.85
CA ILE A 96 -11.43 24.44 6.69
C ILE A 96 -10.73 25.28 5.61
N ILE A 97 -9.60 25.89 5.96
CA ILE A 97 -8.74 26.63 5.04
C ILE A 97 -7.40 25.90 4.96
N ILE A 98 -7.06 25.40 3.77
CA ILE A 98 -5.79 24.71 3.54
C ILE A 98 -4.72 25.74 3.16
N LYS A 99 -3.60 25.75 3.88
CA LYS A 99 -2.44 26.59 3.60
C LYS A 99 -1.25 25.73 3.18
N LYS A 100 -0.71 26.02 2.00
CA LYS A 100 0.53 25.42 1.52
C LYS A 100 1.68 25.91 2.39
N ILE A 101 2.46 24.98 2.92
CA ILE A 101 3.63 25.27 3.79
C ILE A 101 4.96 24.88 3.13
N GLY A 102 4.97 24.75 1.79
CA GLY A 102 6.16 24.43 1.03
C GLY A 102 6.49 22.93 0.91
N ILE A 103 5.54 22.03 1.21
CA ILE A 103 5.75 20.60 0.92
C ILE A 103 5.78 20.42 -0.61
N PRO A 104 6.84 19.81 -1.18
CA PRO A 104 6.97 19.62 -2.61
C PRO A 104 5.86 18.73 -3.18
N GLU A 105 5.35 19.08 -4.36
CA GLU A 105 4.36 18.26 -5.08
C GLU A 105 4.87 16.83 -5.31
N ASP A 106 6.17 16.66 -5.53
CA ASP A 106 6.81 15.36 -5.68
C ASP A 106 6.55 14.42 -4.50
N ALA A 107 6.51 14.93 -3.27
CA ALA A 107 6.23 14.12 -2.08
C ALA A 107 4.78 13.62 -2.04
N GLU A 108 3.84 14.38 -2.59
CA GLU A 108 2.44 13.97 -2.73
C GLU A 108 2.24 13.05 -3.93
N ARG A 109 2.96 13.31 -5.02
CA ARG A 109 2.72 12.67 -6.30
C ARG A 109 3.45 11.34 -6.46
N TYR A 110 4.68 11.25 -5.96
CA TYR A 110 5.51 10.06 -6.08
C TYR A 110 5.55 9.26 -4.78
N THR A 111 5.88 7.98 -4.93
CA THR A 111 6.29 7.09 -3.84
C THR A 111 7.73 7.40 -3.43
N GLY A 112 8.11 6.99 -2.22
CA GLY A 112 9.42 7.27 -1.65
C GLY A 112 9.58 6.69 -0.24
N PRO A 113 10.60 7.11 0.53
CA PRO A 113 10.84 6.59 1.87
C PRO A 113 9.64 6.71 2.83
N GLY A 114 8.81 7.74 2.68
CA GLY A 114 7.62 7.95 3.51
C GLY A 114 6.56 6.84 3.38
N GLU A 115 6.64 6.00 2.35
CA GLU A 115 5.80 4.82 2.17
C GLU A 115 6.03 3.76 3.26
N MET A 116 7.23 3.74 3.85
CA MET A 116 7.63 2.73 4.83
C MET A 116 6.95 2.90 6.20
N VAL A 117 6.28 4.03 6.46
CA VAL A 117 5.47 4.21 7.69
C VAL A 117 4.30 3.21 7.78
N TYR A 118 3.90 2.63 6.64
CA TYR A 118 2.84 1.63 6.56
C TYR A 118 3.36 0.20 6.72
N TYR A 119 4.68 0.00 6.85
CA TYR A 119 5.25 -1.31 7.08
C TYR A 119 4.98 -1.79 8.52
N PRO A 120 4.30 -2.93 8.69
CA PRO A 120 4.02 -3.48 10.00
C PRO A 120 5.27 -4.19 10.53
N LYS A 121 5.93 -3.55 11.50
CA LYS A 121 7.08 -4.13 12.21
C LYS A 121 6.61 -5.30 13.08
N PRO A 122 7.28 -6.47 13.03
CA PRO A 122 6.98 -7.58 13.94
C PRO A 122 7.06 -7.15 15.41
N LYS A 123 6.15 -7.65 16.23
CA LYS A 123 6.23 -7.47 17.69
C LYS A 123 7.32 -8.37 18.28
N LYS A 124 7.85 -8.01 19.44
CA LYS A 124 8.90 -8.78 20.13
C LYS A 124 8.46 -10.20 20.50
N ASP A 125 7.17 -10.38 20.76
CA ASP A 125 6.51 -11.64 21.14
C ASP A 125 5.84 -12.35 19.97
N SER A 126 6.08 -11.91 18.73
CA SER A 126 5.41 -12.49 17.56
C SER A 126 5.89 -13.90 17.26
N HIS A 127 4.96 -14.76 16.84
CA HIS A 127 5.21 -16.15 16.47
C HIS A 127 5.08 -16.39 14.96
N LYS A 128 5.64 -17.52 14.51
CA LYS A 128 5.56 -17.97 13.12
C LYS A 128 4.10 -18.05 12.65
N GLY A 129 3.80 -17.36 11.56
CA GLY A 129 2.48 -17.28 10.95
C GLY A 129 1.74 -15.97 11.29
N GLU A 130 2.21 -15.20 12.26
CA GLU A 130 1.61 -13.89 12.60
C GLU A 130 2.14 -12.75 11.73
N ASN A 131 3.31 -12.94 11.10
CA ASN A 131 3.89 -11.96 10.18
C ASN A 131 3.58 -12.27 8.71
N GLY A 132 2.54 -13.07 8.46
CA GLY A 132 1.93 -13.27 7.16
C GLY A 132 2.27 -14.62 6.52
N VAL A 133 1.22 -15.28 6.03
CA VAL A 133 1.29 -16.51 5.23
C VAL A 133 0.86 -16.21 3.80
N VAL A 134 1.75 -16.43 2.84
CA VAL A 134 1.48 -16.19 1.40
C VAL A 134 1.23 -17.53 0.71
N LEU A 135 0.16 -17.61 -0.09
CA LEU A 135 -0.04 -18.69 -1.05
C LEU A 135 0.25 -18.21 -2.46
N ILE A 136 1.08 -18.93 -3.22
CA ILE A 136 1.37 -18.65 -4.62
C ILE A 136 0.78 -19.78 -5.45
N ILE A 137 -0.07 -19.43 -6.41
CA ILE A 137 -0.67 -20.36 -7.38
C ILE A 137 0.00 -20.07 -8.71
N GLY A 138 0.95 -20.93 -9.04
CA GLY A 138 1.92 -20.67 -10.09
C GLY A 138 2.75 -21.90 -10.45
N GLY A 139 3.54 -21.78 -11.50
CA GLY A 139 4.26 -22.90 -12.09
C GLY A 139 3.43 -23.60 -13.16
N GLY A 140 4.12 -24.10 -14.18
CA GLY A 140 3.53 -24.52 -15.44
C GLY A 140 4.67 -24.56 -16.47
N PRO A 141 4.54 -23.90 -17.64
CA PRO A 141 5.68 -23.76 -18.55
C PRO A 141 6.88 -23.02 -17.93
N TYR A 142 6.65 -22.16 -16.93
CA TYR A 142 7.69 -21.33 -16.31
C TYR A 142 7.81 -21.61 -14.81
N SER A 143 8.69 -22.54 -14.43
CA SER A 143 8.88 -22.97 -13.04
C SER A 143 9.58 -21.93 -12.15
N GLY A 144 10.41 -21.04 -12.72
CA GLY A 144 11.15 -20.03 -11.94
C GLY A 144 10.29 -18.90 -11.38
N ALA A 145 9.23 -18.51 -12.10
CA ALA A 145 8.35 -17.39 -11.74
C ALA A 145 7.75 -17.47 -10.32
N PRO A 146 7.07 -18.57 -9.91
CA PRO A 146 6.55 -18.68 -8.55
C PRO A 146 7.65 -18.71 -7.47
N ALA A 147 8.85 -19.18 -7.80
CA ALA A 147 9.98 -19.18 -6.87
C ALA A 147 10.53 -17.76 -6.65
N LEU A 148 10.65 -16.94 -7.71
CA LEU A 148 11.02 -15.53 -7.58
C LEU A 148 10.02 -14.76 -6.73
N SER A 149 8.72 -14.94 -6.99
CA SER A 149 7.64 -14.38 -6.17
C SER A 149 7.76 -14.82 -4.70
N GLY A 150 8.05 -16.10 -4.46
CA GLY A 150 8.16 -16.65 -3.11
C GLY A 150 9.36 -16.12 -2.34
N LEU A 151 10.54 -16.07 -2.95
CA LEU A 151 11.73 -15.50 -2.33
C LEU A 151 11.53 -14.02 -2.03
N ALA A 152 10.94 -13.25 -2.94
CA ALA A 152 10.64 -11.84 -2.75
C ALA A 152 9.65 -11.62 -1.58
N ALA A 153 8.63 -12.47 -1.46
CA ALA A 153 7.70 -12.44 -0.32
C ALA A 153 8.41 -12.68 1.02
N TYR A 154 9.30 -13.69 1.08
CA TYR A 154 10.14 -13.93 2.26
C TYR A 154 11.05 -12.74 2.58
N ARG A 155 11.74 -12.17 1.57
CA ARG A 155 12.62 -11.00 1.77
C ARG A 155 11.86 -9.75 2.19
N THR A 156 10.57 -9.67 1.88
CA THR A 156 9.66 -8.62 2.35
C THR A 156 9.19 -8.82 3.81
N GLY A 157 9.48 -9.99 4.40
CA GLY A 157 9.23 -10.31 5.79
C GLY A 157 7.95 -11.10 6.05
N ALA A 158 7.49 -11.92 5.09
CA ALA A 158 6.49 -12.97 5.32
C ALA A 158 7.10 -14.15 6.09
N ASP A 159 6.31 -14.83 6.92
CA ASP A 159 6.76 -15.98 7.72
C ASP A 159 6.74 -17.30 6.96
N LEU A 160 5.75 -17.45 6.07
CA LEU A 160 5.50 -18.69 5.36
C LEU A 160 5.09 -18.42 3.92
N VAL A 161 5.69 -19.15 3.00
CA VAL A 161 5.34 -19.15 1.58
C VAL A 161 4.97 -20.56 1.16
N HIS A 162 3.70 -20.72 0.83
CA HIS A 162 3.15 -21.91 0.22
C HIS A 162 3.10 -21.72 -1.30
N ILE A 163 3.50 -22.72 -2.07
CA ILE A 163 3.41 -22.68 -3.54
C ILE A 163 2.57 -23.87 -4.00
N ALA A 164 1.40 -23.62 -4.58
CA ALA A 164 0.60 -24.63 -5.26
C ALA A 164 0.93 -24.61 -6.75
N THR A 165 1.44 -25.73 -7.27
CA THR A 165 2.00 -25.85 -8.62
C THR A 165 1.59 -27.15 -9.29
N PRO A 166 1.44 -27.18 -10.63
CA PRO A 166 1.26 -28.41 -11.38
C PRO A 166 2.29 -29.50 -11.01
N LYS A 167 1.85 -30.76 -11.10
CA LYS A 167 2.59 -31.95 -10.67
C LYS A 167 3.98 -32.03 -11.31
N LYS A 168 4.08 -31.74 -12.62
CA LYS A 168 5.34 -31.73 -13.37
C LYS A 168 6.38 -30.74 -12.84
N THR A 169 5.96 -29.55 -12.39
CA THR A 169 6.87 -28.50 -11.90
C THR A 169 7.13 -28.55 -10.40
N TYR A 170 6.37 -29.36 -9.66
CA TYR A 170 6.56 -29.56 -8.21
C TYR A 170 8.01 -29.86 -7.81
N PRO A 171 8.69 -30.90 -8.33
CA PRO A 171 10.04 -31.24 -7.86
C PRO A 171 11.06 -30.15 -8.21
N ILE A 172 10.86 -29.47 -9.34
CA ILE A 172 11.74 -28.37 -9.78
C ILE A 172 11.61 -27.19 -8.80
N ILE A 173 10.38 -26.74 -8.52
CA ILE A 173 10.16 -25.60 -7.63
C ILE A 173 10.60 -25.89 -6.21
N ALA A 174 10.33 -27.11 -5.71
CA ALA A 174 10.77 -27.53 -4.38
C ALA A 174 12.30 -27.53 -4.23
N SER A 175 13.05 -27.71 -5.33
CA SER A 175 14.51 -27.67 -5.32
C SER A 175 15.13 -26.27 -5.27
N TYR A 176 14.38 -25.22 -5.66
CA TYR A 176 14.94 -23.86 -5.72
C TYR A 176 15.21 -23.24 -4.34
N SER A 177 14.48 -23.64 -3.30
CA SER A 177 14.73 -23.16 -1.93
C SER A 177 14.16 -24.12 -0.90
N PRO A 178 14.93 -24.48 0.13
CA PRO A 178 14.43 -25.32 1.23
C PRO A 178 13.38 -24.59 2.10
N ASN A 179 13.22 -23.27 1.93
CA ASN A 179 12.24 -22.49 2.68
C ASN A 179 10.81 -22.63 2.14
N PHE A 180 10.62 -23.17 0.93
CA PHE A 180 9.29 -23.26 0.34
C PHE A 180 8.48 -24.44 0.89
N ILE A 181 7.17 -24.21 1.08
CA ILE A 181 6.20 -25.27 1.30
C ILE A 181 5.45 -25.50 0.00
N VAL A 182 5.93 -26.43 -0.82
CA VAL A 182 5.36 -26.67 -2.15
C VAL A 182 4.27 -27.74 -2.08
N HIS A 183 3.15 -27.49 -2.76
CA HIS A 183 1.98 -28.36 -2.84
C HIS A 183 1.80 -28.78 -4.30
N PRO A 184 1.94 -30.08 -4.63
CA PRO A 184 1.62 -30.54 -5.97
C PRO A 184 0.11 -30.47 -6.21
N LEU A 185 -0.26 -30.06 -7.41
CA LEU A 185 -1.62 -30.16 -7.95
C LEU A 185 -1.83 -31.51 -8.65
N SER A 186 -3.07 -31.78 -9.06
CA SER A 186 -3.47 -33.09 -9.57
C SER A 186 -2.82 -33.47 -10.92
N LYS A 187 -2.58 -32.49 -11.79
CA LYS A 187 -2.11 -32.71 -13.18
C LYS A 187 -0.90 -31.81 -13.52
N ASP A 188 -0.40 -31.97 -14.74
CA ASP A 188 0.76 -31.22 -15.27
C ASP A 188 0.44 -29.79 -15.69
N VAL A 189 -0.85 -29.41 -15.63
CA VAL A 189 -1.36 -28.05 -15.69
C VAL A 189 -2.39 -27.87 -14.57
N LEU A 190 -2.68 -26.61 -14.20
CA LEU A 190 -3.74 -26.31 -13.25
C LEU A 190 -5.10 -26.59 -13.90
N VAL A 191 -5.98 -27.33 -13.22
CA VAL A 191 -7.30 -27.71 -13.71
C VAL A 191 -8.40 -27.42 -12.67
N GLU A 192 -9.68 -27.50 -13.07
CA GLU A 192 -10.81 -27.14 -12.20
C GLU A 192 -10.91 -28.04 -10.96
N GLU A 193 -10.50 -29.30 -11.06
CA GLU A 193 -10.48 -30.27 -9.97
C GLU A 193 -9.58 -29.81 -8.80
N ASP A 194 -8.55 -29.01 -9.09
CA ASP A 194 -7.62 -28.47 -8.10
C ASP A 194 -8.23 -27.33 -7.27
N VAL A 195 -9.29 -26.68 -7.75
CA VAL A 195 -9.87 -25.48 -7.11
C VAL A 195 -10.28 -25.74 -5.67
N LYS A 196 -10.77 -26.96 -5.36
CA LYS A 196 -11.12 -27.34 -3.98
C LYS A 196 -9.89 -27.37 -3.07
N GLN A 197 -8.77 -27.90 -3.54
CA GLN A 197 -7.50 -27.89 -2.81
C GLN A 197 -6.98 -26.46 -2.65
N LEU A 198 -7.02 -25.65 -3.71
CA LEU A 198 -6.59 -24.25 -3.68
C LEU A 198 -7.36 -23.42 -2.66
N LEU A 199 -8.69 -23.59 -2.57
CA LEU A 199 -9.51 -22.90 -1.57
C LEU A 199 -9.20 -23.34 -0.14
N ARG A 200 -8.84 -24.62 0.07
CA ARG A 200 -8.39 -25.12 1.38
C ARG A 200 -7.02 -24.57 1.76
N LEU A 201 -6.12 -24.37 0.80
CA LEU A 201 -4.82 -23.75 1.05
C LEU A 201 -4.99 -22.25 1.33
N SER A 202 -5.80 -21.56 0.53
CA SER A 202 -6.01 -20.11 0.68
C SER A 202 -6.69 -19.75 1.99
N SER A 203 -7.55 -20.60 2.55
CA SER A 203 -8.16 -20.33 3.86
C SER A 203 -7.14 -20.20 4.99
N LYS A 204 -5.98 -20.87 4.86
CA LYS A 204 -4.85 -20.83 5.80
C LYS A 204 -3.81 -19.75 5.48
N ALA A 205 -3.98 -19.05 4.37
CA ALA A 205 -3.10 -17.96 3.95
C ALA A 205 -3.74 -16.59 4.27
N ASP A 206 -2.91 -15.57 4.38
CA ASP A 206 -3.33 -14.18 4.57
C ASP A 206 -3.39 -13.42 3.24
N SER A 207 -2.63 -13.85 2.24
CA SER A 207 -2.74 -13.36 0.86
C SER A 207 -2.53 -14.48 -0.15
N VAL A 208 -2.99 -14.26 -1.39
CA VAL A 208 -2.78 -15.19 -2.50
C VAL A 208 -2.25 -14.46 -3.73
N ILE A 209 -1.16 -14.96 -4.30
CA ILE A 209 -0.63 -14.55 -5.61
C ILE A 209 -1.09 -15.58 -6.64
N VAL A 210 -1.70 -15.14 -7.74
CA VAL A 210 -2.16 -16.01 -8.82
C VAL A 210 -1.60 -15.51 -10.14
N GLY A 211 -1.00 -16.42 -10.90
CA GLY A 211 -0.51 -16.10 -12.24
C GLY A 211 0.92 -16.50 -12.55
N PRO A 212 1.92 -16.27 -11.68
CA PRO A 212 3.33 -16.48 -11.99
C PRO A 212 3.61 -17.86 -12.60
N GLY A 213 3.93 -17.87 -13.90
CA GLY A 213 4.35 -19.06 -14.63
C GLY A 213 3.29 -20.12 -14.97
N LEU A 214 1.99 -19.85 -14.75
CA LEU A 214 0.90 -20.80 -15.04
C LEU A 214 0.76 -21.16 -16.53
N GLY A 215 1.15 -20.25 -17.43
CA GLY A 215 0.95 -20.42 -18.87
C GLY A 215 -0.48 -20.11 -19.30
N ASN A 216 -0.85 -20.52 -20.52
CA ASN A 216 -2.08 -20.09 -21.19
C ASN A 216 -3.03 -21.22 -21.59
N ALA A 217 -2.89 -22.42 -21.00
CA ALA A 217 -3.79 -23.55 -21.24
C ALA A 217 -5.24 -23.18 -20.88
N GLU A 218 -6.21 -23.65 -21.67
CA GLU A 218 -7.62 -23.30 -21.48
C GLU A 218 -8.18 -23.84 -20.16
N GLU A 219 -7.76 -25.03 -19.74
CA GLU A 219 -8.11 -25.63 -18.46
C GLU A 219 -7.59 -24.78 -17.29
N THR A 220 -6.37 -24.25 -17.42
CA THR A 220 -5.77 -23.34 -16.44
C THR A 220 -6.54 -22.04 -16.34
N LYS A 221 -6.95 -21.45 -17.48
CA LYS A 221 -7.78 -20.23 -17.46
C LYS A 221 -9.11 -20.45 -16.74
N LYS A 222 -9.80 -21.55 -17.03
CA LYS A 222 -11.07 -21.91 -16.36
C LYS A 222 -10.89 -22.09 -14.85
N ALA A 223 -9.86 -22.82 -14.45
CA ALA A 223 -9.54 -23.06 -13.05
C ALA A 223 -9.19 -21.77 -12.29
N VAL A 224 -8.34 -20.91 -12.86
CA VAL A 224 -7.99 -19.58 -12.30
C VAL A 224 -9.24 -18.74 -12.11
N LYS A 225 -10.09 -18.65 -13.14
CA LYS A 225 -11.35 -17.89 -13.08
C LYS A 225 -12.28 -18.41 -11.98
N MET A 226 -12.45 -19.73 -11.88
CA MET A 226 -13.28 -20.37 -10.86
C MET A 226 -12.72 -20.13 -9.45
N PHE A 227 -11.40 -20.22 -9.27
CA PHE A 227 -10.74 -19.94 -7.99
C PHE A 227 -10.89 -18.48 -7.59
N VAL A 228 -10.56 -17.53 -8.47
CA VAL A 228 -10.60 -16.08 -8.17
C VAL A 228 -12.01 -15.64 -7.78
N LYS A 229 -13.05 -16.14 -8.46
CA LYS A 229 -14.44 -15.87 -8.09
C LYS A 229 -14.77 -16.30 -6.65
N LYS A 230 -14.23 -17.44 -6.20
CA LYS A 230 -14.49 -18.00 -4.87
C LYS A 230 -13.52 -17.54 -3.78
N CYS A 231 -12.35 -17.01 -4.15
CA CYS A 231 -11.35 -16.54 -3.19
C CYS A 231 -11.82 -15.26 -2.51
N VAL A 232 -11.68 -15.21 -1.18
CA VAL A 232 -12.04 -14.07 -0.32
C VAL A 232 -10.83 -13.40 0.33
N LYS A 233 -9.64 -13.99 0.17
CA LYS A 233 -8.38 -13.43 0.68
C LYS A 233 -7.90 -12.30 -0.23
N PRO A 234 -7.09 -11.36 0.28
CA PRO A 234 -6.35 -10.39 -0.53
C PRO A 234 -5.63 -11.09 -1.70
N LEU A 235 -5.92 -10.66 -2.92
CA LEU A 235 -5.39 -11.24 -4.16
C LEU A 235 -4.31 -10.36 -4.80
N VAL A 236 -3.26 -10.98 -5.30
CA VAL A 236 -2.37 -10.40 -6.32
C VAL A 236 -2.61 -11.16 -7.62
N VAL A 237 -3.06 -10.46 -8.66
CA VAL A 237 -3.19 -11.03 -10.00
C VAL A 237 -2.07 -10.47 -10.86
N ASP A 238 -1.22 -11.36 -11.38
CA ASP A 238 -0.12 -11.01 -12.28
C ASP A 238 -0.03 -11.94 -13.50
N ALA A 239 0.73 -11.54 -14.52
CA ALA A 239 1.11 -12.37 -15.66
C ALA A 239 -0.06 -13.14 -16.30
N SER A 240 0.06 -14.47 -16.42
CA SER A 240 -0.99 -15.35 -16.99
C SER A 240 -2.33 -15.30 -16.25
N GLY A 241 -2.39 -14.75 -15.03
CA GLY A 241 -3.66 -14.46 -14.37
C GLY A 241 -4.53 -13.51 -15.18
N PHE A 242 -3.95 -12.55 -15.91
CA PHE A 242 -4.68 -11.63 -16.78
C PHE A 242 -5.28 -12.28 -18.02
N ASP A 243 -4.66 -13.36 -18.52
CA ASP A 243 -5.16 -14.04 -19.72
C ASP A 243 -6.40 -14.91 -19.40
N ALA A 244 -6.64 -15.20 -18.11
CA ALA A 244 -7.76 -15.98 -17.62
C ALA A 244 -8.95 -15.13 -17.14
N LEU A 245 -8.73 -13.84 -16.86
CA LEU A 245 -9.65 -13.02 -16.09
C LEU A 245 -10.15 -11.82 -16.87
N THR A 246 -11.42 -11.50 -16.66
CA THR A 246 -12.02 -10.25 -17.09
C THR A 246 -12.16 -9.29 -15.91
N ILE A 247 -12.50 -8.03 -16.20
CA ILE A 247 -12.79 -7.03 -15.17
C ILE A 247 -13.91 -7.45 -14.23
N GLU A 248 -14.95 -8.10 -14.74
CA GLU A 248 -16.06 -8.55 -13.90
C GLU A 248 -15.64 -9.70 -12.96
N ASP A 249 -14.64 -10.50 -13.33
CA ASP A 249 -14.13 -11.58 -12.47
C ASP A 249 -13.36 -11.05 -11.25
N ILE A 250 -12.70 -9.89 -11.40
CA ILE A 250 -11.89 -9.26 -10.35
C ILE A 250 -12.62 -8.14 -9.60
N LYS A 251 -13.79 -7.73 -10.09
CA LYS A 251 -14.55 -6.60 -9.53
C LYS A 251 -14.89 -6.82 -8.05
N ASN A 252 -14.69 -5.77 -7.24
CA ASN A 252 -14.88 -5.76 -5.79
C ASN A 252 -14.01 -6.76 -5.01
N LYS A 253 -13.01 -7.39 -5.63
CA LYS A 253 -12.04 -8.20 -4.89
C LYS A 253 -11.12 -7.29 -4.09
N ASN A 254 -10.72 -7.74 -2.90
CA ASN A 254 -9.65 -7.06 -2.18
C ASN A 254 -8.32 -7.52 -2.78
N GLY A 255 -7.46 -6.58 -3.17
CA GLY A 255 -6.16 -6.92 -3.70
C GLY A 255 -5.59 -5.91 -4.67
N VAL A 256 -4.53 -6.35 -5.35
CA VAL A 256 -3.76 -5.58 -6.32
C VAL A 256 -3.67 -6.37 -7.62
N VAL A 257 -3.84 -5.68 -8.74
CA VAL A 257 -3.49 -6.20 -10.06
C VAL A 257 -2.24 -5.48 -10.55
N THR A 258 -1.26 -6.22 -11.08
CA THR A 258 0.05 -5.69 -11.47
C THR A 258 0.32 -5.72 -12.99
N PRO A 259 -0.59 -5.24 -13.86
CA PRO A 259 -0.42 -5.39 -15.30
C PRO A 259 0.72 -4.52 -15.84
N HIS A 260 1.43 -5.01 -16.85
CA HIS A 260 2.15 -4.12 -17.78
C HIS A 260 1.18 -3.57 -18.85
N ARG A 261 1.66 -2.69 -19.74
CA ARG A 261 0.82 -2.01 -20.76
C ARG A 261 -0.05 -2.95 -21.60
N ASN A 262 0.48 -4.10 -22.05
CA ASN A 262 -0.29 -5.01 -22.90
C ASN A 262 -1.29 -5.83 -22.09
N GLU A 263 -0.91 -6.30 -20.89
CA GLU A 263 -1.84 -6.94 -19.94
C GLU A 263 -3.00 -6.01 -19.58
N PHE A 264 -2.71 -4.73 -19.34
CA PHE A 264 -3.75 -3.73 -19.05
C PHE A 264 -4.72 -3.60 -20.22
N LYS A 265 -4.22 -3.54 -21.47
CA LYS A 265 -5.07 -3.50 -22.67
C LYS A 265 -5.91 -4.78 -22.80
N ARG A 266 -5.35 -5.96 -22.51
CA ARG A 266 -6.09 -7.24 -22.54
C ARG A 266 -7.19 -7.27 -21.48
N LEU A 267 -6.87 -6.89 -20.26
CA LEU A 267 -7.82 -6.89 -19.14
C LEU A 267 -8.97 -5.88 -19.35
N THR A 268 -8.64 -4.68 -19.83
CA THR A 268 -9.57 -3.54 -19.86
C THR A 268 -10.18 -3.24 -21.24
N GLY A 269 -9.64 -3.82 -22.31
CA GLY A 269 -9.91 -3.41 -23.69
C GLY A 269 -9.41 -2.00 -24.04
N THR A 270 -8.79 -1.28 -23.09
CA THR A 270 -8.39 0.13 -23.27
C THR A 270 -6.91 0.24 -23.58
N GLY A 271 -6.58 0.90 -24.68
CA GLY A 271 -5.20 1.25 -25.00
C GLY A 271 -4.68 2.38 -24.11
N LEU A 272 -3.43 2.26 -23.67
CA LEU A 272 -2.72 3.35 -23.03
C LEU A 272 -2.02 4.23 -24.08
N SER A 273 -1.84 5.50 -23.77
CA SER A 273 -1.15 6.48 -24.63
C SER A 273 0.33 6.61 -24.25
N ASN A 274 1.09 7.40 -25.01
CA ASN A 274 2.47 7.73 -24.64
C ASN A 274 2.55 8.91 -23.65
N ASN A 275 1.41 9.54 -23.32
CA ASN A 275 1.35 10.61 -22.34
C ASN A 275 1.01 10.03 -20.93
N PRO A 276 1.92 10.14 -19.95
CA PRO A 276 1.68 9.65 -18.59
C PRO A 276 0.43 10.25 -17.92
N GLU A 277 0.12 11.53 -18.14
CA GLU A 277 -1.03 12.20 -17.52
C GLU A 277 -2.37 11.60 -17.96
N ASN A 278 -2.47 11.25 -19.25
CA ASN A 278 -3.66 10.58 -19.75
C ASN A 278 -3.77 9.17 -19.16
N ASN A 279 -2.65 8.47 -19.05
CA ASN A 279 -2.63 7.12 -18.48
C ASN A 279 -3.03 7.13 -16.98
N ILE A 280 -2.64 8.15 -16.22
CA ILE A 280 -3.08 8.36 -14.83
C ILE A 280 -4.61 8.40 -14.75
N LYS A 281 -5.26 9.20 -15.61
CA LYS A 281 -6.73 9.30 -15.65
C LYS A 281 -7.39 7.98 -16.02
N VAL A 282 -6.84 7.27 -17.01
CA VAL A 282 -7.36 5.96 -17.47
C VAL A 282 -7.25 4.91 -16.37
N VAL A 283 -6.06 4.76 -15.76
CA VAL A 283 -5.82 3.80 -14.67
C VAL A 283 -6.71 4.12 -13.46
N LYS A 284 -6.84 5.41 -13.09
CA LYS A 284 -7.74 5.83 -12.00
C LYS A 284 -9.20 5.48 -12.29
N SER A 285 -9.68 5.68 -13.52
CA SER A 285 -11.04 5.33 -13.91
C SER A 285 -11.28 3.82 -13.78
N TRP A 286 -10.36 2.99 -14.26
CA TRP A 286 -10.47 1.54 -14.18
C TRP A 286 -10.33 0.99 -12.76
N ALA A 287 -9.44 1.54 -11.95
CA ALA A 287 -9.32 1.20 -10.53
C ALA A 287 -10.64 1.51 -9.78
N ARG A 288 -11.27 2.64 -10.09
CA ARG A 288 -12.60 2.98 -9.54
C ARG A 288 -13.69 2.01 -9.99
N LYS A 289 -13.72 1.66 -11.28
CA LYS A 289 -14.73 0.76 -11.86
C LYS A 289 -14.61 -0.67 -11.33
N THR A 290 -13.40 -1.16 -11.15
CA THR A 290 -13.10 -2.49 -10.58
C THR A 290 -13.21 -2.50 -9.06
N ARG A 291 -13.03 -1.34 -8.40
CA ARG A 291 -12.78 -1.20 -6.95
C ARG A 291 -11.57 -1.99 -6.46
N MET A 292 -10.62 -2.26 -7.36
CA MET A 292 -9.33 -2.87 -7.05
C MET A 292 -8.21 -1.85 -7.15
N THR A 293 -7.11 -2.12 -6.45
CA THR A 293 -5.87 -1.37 -6.68
C THR A 293 -5.19 -1.86 -7.95
N ILE A 294 -4.84 -0.94 -8.85
CA ILE A 294 -4.07 -1.21 -10.05
C ILE A 294 -2.66 -0.63 -9.85
N LEU A 295 -1.65 -1.47 -10.00
CA LEU A 295 -0.24 -1.10 -10.12
C LEU A 295 0.16 -1.35 -11.59
N LEU A 296 0.03 -0.33 -12.42
CA LEU A 296 0.42 -0.41 -13.82
C LEU A 296 1.94 -0.25 -13.92
N LYS A 297 2.62 -1.33 -14.32
CA LYS A 297 4.08 -1.39 -14.52
C LYS A 297 4.48 -0.51 -15.70
N GLY A 298 5.45 0.38 -15.52
CA GLY A 298 5.93 1.29 -16.56
C GLY A 298 7.01 2.26 -16.08
N ASN A 299 7.31 3.27 -16.89
CA ASN A 299 8.19 4.36 -16.48
C ASN A 299 7.47 5.71 -16.68
N PRO A 300 6.95 6.34 -15.62
CA PRO A 300 6.85 5.82 -14.25
C PRO A 300 5.77 4.73 -14.09
N ASP A 301 5.83 3.93 -13.01
CA ASP A 301 4.69 3.10 -12.62
C ASP A 301 3.52 3.99 -12.17
N ILE A 302 2.29 3.53 -12.39
CA ILE A 302 1.07 4.23 -11.97
C ILE A 302 0.29 3.34 -11.00
N ILE A 303 0.14 3.81 -9.75
CA ILE A 303 -0.55 3.08 -8.67
C ILE A 303 -1.83 3.81 -8.32
N SER A 304 -2.99 3.17 -8.48
CA SER A 304 -4.29 3.80 -8.21
C SER A 304 -5.28 2.84 -7.55
N ASN A 305 -6.05 3.34 -6.58
CA ASN A 305 -7.23 2.67 -6.04
C ASN A 305 -8.55 3.30 -6.55
N GLY A 306 -8.48 4.22 -7.50
CA GLY A 306 -9.63 4.93 -8.07
C GLY A 306 -9.98 6.25 -7.40
N GLU A 307 -9.52 6.46 -6.16
CA GLU A 307 -9.66 7.70 -5.41
C GLU A 307 -8.34 8.47 -5.38
N LYS A 308 -7.29 7.79 -4.91
CA LYS A 308 -5.91 8.28 -4.80
C LYS A 308 -5.06 7.65 -5.89
N THR A 309 -4.00 8.35 -6.29
CA THR A 309 -3.05 7.87 -7.29
C THR A 309 -1.66 8.35 -6.94
N LYS A 310 -0.68 7.46 -7.06
CA LYS A 310 0.74 7.71 -6.83
C LYS A 310 1.54 7.21 -8.04
N LEU A 311 2.70 7.81 -8.25
CA LEU A 311 3.65 7.40 -9.27
C LEU A 311 4.90 6.80 -8.61
N ASN A 312 5.55 5.85 -9.25
CA ASN A 312 6.88 5.40 -8.83
C ASN A 312 7.89 5.68 -9.94
N ARG A 313 9.02 6.30 -9.56
CA ARG A 313 10.14 6.61 -10.46
C ARG A 313 11.44 5.91 -10.05
N THR A 314 11.41 5.12 -8.97
CA THR A 314 12.54 4.28 -8.59
C THR A 314 12.63 3.08 -9.52
N GLY A 315 13.82 2.52 -9.64
CA GLY A 315 14.13 1.51 -10.64
C GLY A 315 14.83 2.10 -11.86
N ASN A 316 15.43 1.21 -12.63
CA ASN A 316 16.29 1.57 -13.76
C ASN A 316 16.01 0.66 -14.97
N PRO A 317 16.50 1.04 -16.17
CA PRO A 317 16.27 0.25 -17.39
C PRO A 317 16.78 -1.20 -17.33
N GLY A 318 17.77 -1.51 -16.49
CA GLY A 318 18.28 -2.87 -16.27
C GLY A 318 17.22 -3.82 -15.70
N MET A 319 16.20 -3.30 -15.01
CA MET A 319 15.09 -4.09 -14.46
C MET A 319 14.13 -4.66 -15.52
N SER A 320 14.37 -4.39 -16.81
CA SER A 320 13.63 -5.01 -17.93
C SER A 320 13.95 -6.50 -18.12
N VAL A 321 14.91 -7.04 -17.37
CA VAL A 321 15.20 -8.48 -17.30
C VAL A 321 13.97 -9.28 -16.84
N GLY A 322 13.81 -10.49 -17.38
CA GLY A 322 12.72 -11.39 -17.00
C GLY A 322 12.72 -11.71 -15.50
N GLY A 323 11.53 -11.77 -14.91
CA GLY A 323 11.32 -12.15 -13.50
C GLY A 323 11.19 -10.99 -12.51
N THR A 324 11.57 -9.76 -12.85
CA THR A 324 11.39 -8.60 -11.96
C THR A 324 9.91 -8.29 -11.67
N GLY A 325 9.02 -8.63 -12.60
CA GLY A 325 7.57 -8.60 -12.37
C GLY A 325 7.13 -9.61 -11.30
N ASP A 326 7.68 -10.83 -11.31
CA ASP A 326 7.39 -11.85 -10.30
C ASP A 326 7.90 -11.41 -8.92
N VAL A 327 9.07 -10.75 -8.87
CA VAL A 327 9.60 -10.14 -7.64
C VAL A 327 8.61 -9.11 -7.08
N LEU A 328 8.13 -8.19 -7.92
CA LEU A 328 7.14 -7.19 -7.54
C LEU A 328 5.87 -7.85 -6.98
N SER A 329 5.32 -8.86 -7.65
CA SER A 329 4.14 -9.59 -7.17
C SER A 329 4.38 -10.27 -5.82
N GLY A 330 5.57 -10.83 -5.62
CA GLY A 330 6.02 -11.37 -4.33
C GLY A 330 6.04 -10.33 -3.22
N ILE A 331 6.59 -9.15 -3.48
CA ILE A 331 6.62 -8.03 -2.50
C ILE A 331 5.19 -7.59 -2.16
N VAL A 332 4.33 -7.40 -3.17
CA VAL A 332 2.92 -7.04 -2.94
C VAL A 332 2.22 -8.11 -2.10
N GLY A 333 2.37 -9.39 -2.45
CA GLY A 333 1.76 -10.51 -1.73
C GLY A 333 2.24 -10.61 -0.28
N GLY A 334 3.54 -10.40 -0.04
CA GLY A 334 4.11 -10.35 1.31
C GLY A 334 3.53 -9.22 2.15
N LEU A 335 3.44 -8.00 1.60
CA LEU A 335 2.84 -6.86 2.32
C LEU A 335 1.35 -7.07 2.60
N LEU A 336 0.59 -7.60 1.64
CA LEU A 336 -0.82 -7.94 1.86
C LEU A 336 -0.99 -8.98 2.97
N ALA A 337 -0.13 -10.00 3.02
CA ALA A 337 -0.17 -11.03 4.06
C ALA A 337 0.12 -10.46 5.46
N LYS A 338 0.83 -9.33 5.54
CA LYS A 338 1.07 -8.58 6.78
C LYS A 338 -0.06 -7.61 7.14
N ASN A 339 -1.26 -7.77 6.54
CA ASN A 339 -2.42 -6.89 6.74
C ASN A 339 -2.24 -5.44 6.28
N VAL A 340 -1.33 -5.17 5.34
CA VAL A 340 -1.24 -3.86 4.71
C VAL A 340 -2.37 -3.72 3.68
N PHE A 341 -3.13 -2.61 3.73
CA PHE A 341 -4.19 -2.34 2.76
C PHE A 341 -3.66 -2.33 1.32
N SER A 342 -4.49 -2.72 0.33
CA SER A 342 -4.05 -2.93 -1.06
C SER A 342 -3.34 -1.75 -1.72
N PHE A 343 -3.87 -0.53 -1.55
CA PHE A 343 -3.20 0.69 -2.05
C PHE A 343 -1.85 0.92 -1.34
N ASN A 344 -1.84 0.71 -0.02
CA ASN A 344 -0.72 0.44 0.89
C ASN A 344 0.42 -0.36 0.26
N ALA A 345 0.11 -1.64 0.09
CA ALA A 345 1.00 -2.66 -0.37
C ALA A 345 1.54 -2.33 -1.77
N ALA A 346 0.70 -1.87 -2.69
CA ALA A 346 1.11 -1.55 -4.05
C ALA A 346 2.15 -0.42 -4.13
N ARG A 347 1.94 0.69 -3.39
CA ARG A 347 2.87 1.83 -3.43
C ARG A 347 4.19 1.55 -2.71
N MET A 348 4.13 0.81 -1.59
CA MET A 348 5.33 0.32 -0.91
C MET A 348 6.08 -0.66 -1.80
N ALA A 349 5.40 -1.61 -2.44
CA ALA A 349 6.03 -2.61 -3.29
C ALA A 349 6.71 -1.99 -4.51
N ALA A 350 6.08 -1.01 -5.17
CA ALA A 350 6.70 -0.29 -6.28
C ALA A 350 8.00 0.40 -5.84
N PHE A 351 7.98 1.10 -4.69
CA PHE A 351 9.18 1.74 -4.14
C PHE A 351 10.25 0.73 -3.74
N ILE A 352 9.90 -0.33 -3.00
CA ILE A 352 10.85 -1.36 -2.56
C ILE A 352 11.49 -2.05 -3.75
N ASN A 353 10.69 -2.46 -4.73
CA ASN A 353 11.17 -3.17 -5.92
C ASN A 353 12.09 -2.29 -6.76
N GLY A 354 11.67 -1.05 -7.06
CA GLY A 354 12.46 -0.12 -7.84
C GLY A 354 13.76 0.26 -7.15
N TYR A 355 13.70 0.61 -5.87
CA TYR A 355 14.90 0.97 -5.10
C TYR A 355 15.87 -0.21 -4.92
N ALA A 356 15.35 -1.43 -4.70
CA ALA A 356 16.17 -2.64 -4.67
C ALA A 356 16.85 -2.89 -6.04
N GLY A 357 16.15 -2.63 -7.13
CA GLY A 357 16.71 -2.69 -8.47
C GLY A 357 17.79 -1.64 -8.73
N ASP A 358 17.64 -0.44 -8.19
CA ASP A 358 18.69 0.60 -8.26
C ASP A 358 19.95 0.18 -7.51
N LEU A 359 19.81 -0.34 -6.29
CA LEU A 359 20.93 -0.89 -5.52
C LEU A 359 21.61 -2.07 -6.22
N ALA A 360 20.84 -2.96 -6.85
CA ALA A 360 21.39 -4.08 -7.58
C ALA A 360 22.10 -3.63 -8.87
N PHE A 361 21.61 -2.58 -9.53
CA PHE A 361 22.26 -1.98 -10.70
C PHE A 361 23.58 -1.30 -10.35
N GLU A 362 23.71 -0.69 -9.16
CA GLU A 362 25.00 -0.15 -8.69
C GLU A 362 26.10 -1.23 -8.62
N GLU A 363 25.74 -2.48 -8.32
CA GLU A 363 26.69 -3.59 -8.20
C GLU A 363 26.88 -4.41 -9.48
N LYS A 364 25.81 -4.60 -10.25
CA LYS A 364 25.77 -5.51 -11.41
C LYS A 364 25.61 -4.78 -12.74
N SER A 365 25.33 -3.49 -12.73
CA SER A 365 24.98 -2.72 -13.94
C SER A 365 23.88 -3.43 -14.75
N TYR A 366 23.98 -3.39 -16.08
CA TYR A 366 23.01 -4.02 -16.98
C TYR A 366 23.00 -5.56 -16.94
N SER A 367 23.87 -6.22 -16.16
CA SER A 367 23.82 -7.67 -15.94
C SER A 367 22.96 -8.07 -14.73
N ILE A 368 22.17 -7.14 -14.19
CA ILE A 368 21.22 -7.40 -13.11
C ILE A 368 20.24 -8.52 -13.47
N MET A 369 19.98 -9.41 -12.53
CA MET A 369 18.94 -10.44 -12.57
C MET A 369 17.86 -10.17 -11.53
N ALA A 370 16.71 -10.82 -11.68
CA ALA A 370 15.63 -10.75 -10.69
C ALA A 370 16.08 -11.22 -9.29
N THR A 371 17.01 -12.18 -9.20
CA THR A 371 17.60 -12.63 -7.94
C THR A 371 18.43 -11.56 -7.25
N ASP A 372 19.18 -10.74 -8.01
CA ASP A 372 19.93 -9.62 -7.43
C ASP A 372 18.98 -8.58 -6.82
N VAL A 373 17.84 -8.32 -7.48
CA VAL A 373 16.79 -7.45 -6.92
C VAL A 373 16.24 -8.02 -5.61
N ILE A 374 15.95 -9.33 -5.56
CA ILE A 374 15.50 -10.02 -4.33
C ILE A 374 16.53 -9.86 -3.20
N GLU A 375 17.81 -10.01 -3.51
CA GLU A 375 18.90 -9.89 -2.54
C GLU A 375 19.03 -8.48 -1.96
N LYS A 376 18.60 -7.43 -2.69
CA LYS A 376 18.62 -6.04 -2.22
C LYS A 376 17.38 -5.60 -1.45
N ILE A 377 16.27 -6.36 -1.46
CA ILE A 377 15.08 -6.02 -0.67
C ILE A 377 15.40 -5.80 0.83
N PRO A 378 16.19 -6.67 1.51
CA PRO A 378 16.56 -6.45 2.91
C PRO A 378 17.33 -5.15 3.15
N ASP A 379 18.17 -4.71 2.21
CA ASP A 379 18.92 -3.45 2.33
C ASP A 379 17.97 -2.25 2.29
N VAL A 380 16.93 -2.30 1.45
CA VAL A 380 15.87 -1.29 1.43
C VAL A 380 15.14 -1.24 2.77
N LEU A 381 14.74 -2.40 3.30
CA LEU A 381 14.05 -2.48 4.59
C LEU A 381 14.94 -1.95 5.73
N LYS A 382 16.21 -2.37 5.78
CA LYS A 382 17.20 -1.92 6.77
C LYS A 382 17.42 -0.41 6.73
N ARG A 383 17.38 0.19 5.54
CA ARG A 383 17.62 1.62 5.36
C ARG A 383 16.46 2.50 5.79
N PHE A 384 15.21 2.03 5.65
CA PHE A 384 14.02 2.86 5.78
C PHE A 384 13.03 2.41 6.88
N LEU A 385 13.34 1.37 7.65
CA LEU A 385 12.62 0.96 8.87
C LEU A 385 13.46 1.25 10.11
#